data_AF-A0A2W5MSR7-F1
#
_entry.id   AF-A0A2W5MSR7-F1
#
_cell.length_a   1.000
_cell.length_b   1.000
_cell.length_c   1.000
_cell.angle_alpha   90.00
_cell.angle_beta   90.00
_cell.angle_gamma   90.00
#
_symmetry.space_group_name_H-M   'P 1'
#
loop_
_entity.id
_entity.type
_entity.pdbx_description
1 polymer ?
#
loop_
_entity_poly.entity_id
_entity_poly.type
_entity_poly.pdbx_seq_one_letter_code
_entity_poly.pdbx_strand_id
1 'polypeptide(L)'
;MGKKERAKLRLDLAMRQGGLCYWCGKKIRGLTIDHIKPLHLGGQDTPKNCVACCQSCNQQKSNHTPSEFIRRKLLDIQTFMNSDGFKKYGLKQ
;
A
#
# COMPACT_ATOMS: atom_id res chain seq x y z
N MET A 1 -1.24 -19.02 -9.15
CA MET A 1 -2.39 -18.58 -9.99
C MET A 1 -1.92 -18.35 -11.42
N GLY A 2 -2.74 -18.70 -12.42
CA GLY A 2 -2.47 -18.36 -13.81
C GLY A 2 -2.70 -16.88 -14.12
N LYS A 3 -2.27 -16.45 -15.32
CA LYS A 3 -2.35 -15.03 -15.76
C LYS A 3 -3.80 -14.53 -15.83
N LYS A 4 -4.73 -15.36 -16.31
CA LYS A 4 -6.16 -14.99 -16.44
C LYS A 4 -6.82 -14.82 -15.08
N GLU A 5 -6.54 -15.72 -14.15
CA GLU A 5 -7.03 -15.67 -12.77
C GLU A 5 -6.50 -14.43 -12.05
N ARG A 6 -5.23 -14.06 -12.29
CA ARG A 6 -4.63 -12.83 -11.76
C ARG A 6 -5.32 -11.57 -12.29
N ALA A 7 -5.64 -11.54 -13.58
CA ALA A 7 -6.38 -10.43 -14.18
C ALA A 7 -7.80 -10.30 -13.58
N LYS A 8 -8.51 -11.42 -13.41
CA LYS A 8 -9.82 -11.44 -12.76
C LYS A 8 -9.76 -10.96 -11.30
N LEU A 9 -8.77 -11.42 -10.54
CA LEU A 9 -8.55 -10.98 -9.15
C LEU A 9 -8.30 -9.46 -9.08
N ARG A 10 -7.53 -8.91 -10.02
CA ARG A 10 -7.25 -7.46 -10.09
C ARG A 10 -8.51 -6.64 -10.26
N LEU A 11 -9.36 -7.04 -11.21
CA LEU A 11 -10.61 -6.35 -11.47
C LEU A 11 -11.57 -6.47 -10.27
N ASP A 12 -11.73 -7.68 -9.74
CA ASP A 12 -12.60 -7.97 -8.60
C ASP A 12 -12.22 -7.16 -7.35
N LEU A 13 -10.93 -7.13 -6.97
CA LEU A 13 -10.47 -6.34 -5.83
C LEU A 13 -10.67 -4.84 -6.05
N ALA A 14 -10.40 -4.34 -7.26
CA ALA A 14 -10.60 -2.94 -7.58
C ALA A 14 -12.08 -2.53 -7.47
N MET A 15 -13.00 -3.38 -7.96
CA MET A 15 -14.44 -3.13 -7.87
C MET A 15 -14.95 -3.20 -6.44
N ARG A 16 -14.58 -4.24 -5.67
CA ARG A 16 -14.98 -4.38 -4.26
C ARG A 16 -14.49 -3.24 -3.37
N GLN A 17 -13.36 -2.62 -3.72
CA GLN A 17 -12.80 -1.48 -3.00
C GLN A 17 -13.25 -0.11 -3.57
N GLY A 18 -14.21 -0.08 -4.49
CA GLY A 18 -14.71 1.18 -5.08
C GLY A 18 -13.65 1.96 -5.87
N GLY A 19 -12.63 1.28 -6.40
CA GLY A 19 -11.50 1.92 -7.09
C GLY A 19 -10.56 2.70 -6.17
N LEU A 20 -10.68 2.55 -4.85
CA LEU A 20 -9.85 3.20 -3.85
C LEU A 20 -8.72 2.28 -3.40
N CYS A 21 -7.55 2.89 -3.16
CA CYS A 21 -6.37 2.20 -2.65
C CYS A 21 -6.60 1.78 -1.21
N TYR A 22 -6.41 0.50 -0.93
CA TYR A 22 -6.56 -0.04 0.43
C TYR A 22 -5.68 0.68 1.46
N TRP A 23 -4.48 1.09 1.06
CA TRP A 23 -3.49 1.67 1.96
C TRP A 23 -3.65 3.16 2.23
N CYS A 24 -4.09 3.95 1.24
CA CYS A 24 -4.14 5.42 1.36
C CYS A 24 -5.52 6.02 1.19
N GLY A 25 -6.55 5.21 0.86
CA GLY A 25 -7.92 5.66 0.65
C GLY A 25 -8.16 6.50 -0.61
N LYS A 26 -7.12 6.86 -1.37
CA LYS A 26 -7.24 7.67 -2.59
C LYS A 26 -7.59 6.81 -3.80
N LYS A 27 -8.16 7.41 -4.85
CA LYS A 27 -8.36 6.75 -6.15
C LYS A 27 -7.06 6.13 -6.65
N ILE A 28 -7.12 4.88 -7.08
CA ILE A 28 -5.95 4.14 -7.54
C ILE A 28 -5.40 4.75 -8.83
N ARG A 29 -4.12 5.10 -8.82
CA ARG A 29 -3.33 5.40 -10.03
C ARG A 29 -2.27 4.31 -10.18
N GLY A 30 -2.30 3.59 -11.31
CA GLY A 30 -1.47 2.40 -11.52
C GLY A 30 -1.89 1.26 -10.60
N LEU A 31 -2.99 0.56 -10.96
CA LEU A 31 -3.53 -0.56 -10.20
C LEU A 31 -2.46 -1.64 -10.01
N THR A 32 -2.28 -2.07 -8.77
CA THR A 32 -1.47 -3.24 -8.40
C THR A 32 -2.19 -4.05 -7.33
N ILE A 33 -1.72 -5.26 -7.06
CA ILE A 33 -2.18 -6.08 -5.94
C ILE A 33 -1.03 -6.18 -4.94
N ASP A 34 -1.34 -5.92 -3.68
CA ASP A 34 -0.44 -6.13 -2.55
C ASP A 34 -0.96 -7.26 -1.66
N HIS A 35 -0.04 -7.94 -0.97
CA HIS A 35 -0.36 -8.93 0.05
C HIS A 35 -0.43 -8.25 1.42
N ILE A 36 -1.58 -8.35 2.10
CA ILE A 36 -1.79 -7.76 3.43
C ILE A 36 -0.71 -8.29 4.38
N LYS A 37 -0.63 -9.61 4.53
CA LYS A 37 0.47 -10.32 5.17
C LYS A 37 1.53 -10.65 4.11
N PRO A 38 2.80 -10.20 4.29
CA PRO A 38 3.88 -10.52 3.37
C PRO A 38 4.08 -12.03 3.18
N LEU A 39 4.41 -12.45 1.95
CA LEU A 39 4.58 -13.87 1.62
C LEU A 39 5.65 -14.55 2.49
N HIS A 40 6.78 -13.88 2.72
CA HIS A 40 7.88 -14.42 3.52
C HIS A 40 7.53 -14.62 5.02
N LEU A 41 6.47 -13.97 5.52
CA LEU A 41 5.94 -14.20 6.87
C LEU A 41 4.82 -15.25 6.89
N GLY A 42 4.63 -16.00 5.80
CA GLY A 42 3.55 -16.97 5.65
C GLY A 42 2.22 -16.35 5.24
N GLY A 43 2.26 -15.22 4.52
CA GLY A 43 1.10 -14.73 3.76
C GLY A 43 0.83 -15.63 2.57
N GLN A 44 -0.44 -15.88 2.25
CA GLN A 44 -0.81 -16.72 1.11
C GLN A 44 -1.18 -15.84 -0.10
N ASP A 45 -0.97 -16.35 -1.32
CA ASP A 45 -1.44 -15.70 -2.55
C ASP A 45 -2.94 -16.03 -2.78
N THR A 46 -3.80 -15.57 -1.88
CA THR A 46 -5.25 -15.80 -1.94
C THR A 46 -6.02 -14.47 -2.00
N PRO A 47 -7.24 -14.45 -2.56
CA PRO A 47 -8.07 -13.24 -2.59
C PRO A 47 -8.34 -12.63 -1.20
N LYS A 48 -8.26 -13.42 -0.12
CA LYS A 48 -8.43 -12.96 1.27
C LYS A 48 -7.22 -12.20 1.80
N ASN A 49 -6.03 -12.47 1.28
CA ASN A 49 -4.78 -11.80 1.67
C ASN A 49 -4.32 -10.76 0.64
N CYS A 50 -5.09 -10.53 -0.43
CA CYS A 50 -4.74 -9.63 -1.51
C CYS A 50 -5.65 -8.39 -1.51
N VAL A 51 -5.08 -7.22 -1.77
CA VAL A 51 -5.81 -5.95 -1.88
C VAL A 51 -5.38 -5.16 -3.10
N ALA A 52 -6.32 -4.42 -3.70
CA ALA A 52 -5.99 -3.46 -4.75
C ALA A 52 -5.35 -2.20 -4.15
N CYS A 53 -4.21 -1.77 -4.69
CA CYS A 53 -3.55 -0.57 -4.20
C CYS A 53 -2.78 0.17 -5.29
N CYS A 54 -2.44 1.43 -5.02
CA CYS A 54 -1.54 2.22 -5.84
C CYS A 54 -0.15 1.58 -5.89
N GLN A 55 0.50 1.65 -7.05
CA GLN A 55 1.89 1.24 -7.21
C GLN A 55 2.84 1.88 -6.18
N SER A 56 2.66 3.16 -5.87
CA SER A 56 3.47 3.87 -4.87
C SER A 56 3.26 3.36 -3.44
N CYS A 57 2.02 3.08 -3.05
CA CYS A 57 1.73 2.47 -1.75
C CYS A 57 2.29 1.06 -1.65
N ASN A 58 2.15 0.27 -2.71
CA ASN A 58 2.69 -1.08 -2.78
C ASN A 58 4.22 -1.08 -2.59
N GLN A 59 4.93 -0.21 -3.32
CA GLN A 59 6.39 -0.06 -3.15
C GLN A 59 6.78 0.42 -1.76
N GLN A 60 6.05 1.37 -1.18
CA GLN A 60 6.37 1.89 0.16
C GLN A 60 6.10 0.85 1.25
N LYS A 61 5.03 0.05 1.11
CA LYS A 61 4.76 -1.07 2.03
C LYS A 61 5.78 -2.17 1.85
N SER A 62 6.09 -2.58 0.63
CA SER A 62 7.09 -3.63 0.35
C SER A 62 6.83 -4.87 1.23
N ASN A 63 7.86 -5.41 1.87
CA ASN A 63 7.79 -6.56 2.75
C ASN A 63 7.30 -6.27 4.17
N HIS A 64 6.83 -5.05 4.46
CA HIS A 64 6.37 -4.71 5.81
C HIS A 64 4.96 -5.24 6.07
N THR A 65 4.72 -5.60 7.33
CA THR A 65 3.37 -5.84 7.86
C THR A 65 2.53 -4.56 7.82
N PRO A 66 1.19 -4.67 7.93
CA PRO A 66 0.33 -3.49 7.99
C PRO A 66 0.73 -2.54 9.13
N SER A 67 1.05 -3.08 10.31
CA SER A 67 1.42 -2.30 11.49
C SER A 67 2.73 -1.53 11.29
N GLU A 68 3.76 -2.16 10.72
CA GLU A 68 5.01 -1.49 10.39
C GLU A 68 4.83 -0.41 9.33
N PHE A 69 4.01 -0.67 8.31
CA PHE A 69 3.72 0.32 7.27
C PHE A 69 2.99 1.54 7.83
N ILE A 70 1.96 1.33 8.67
CA ILE A 70 1.23 2.41 9.35
C ILE A 70 2.18 3.18 10.29
N ARG A 71 2.99 2.48 11.08
CA ARG A 71 3.98 3.11 11.97
C ARG A 71 4.93 4.01 11.19
N ARG A 72 5.47 3.55 10.07
CA ARG A 72 6.36 4.35 9.20
C ARG A 72 5.65 5.59 8.66
N LYS A 73 4.38 5.47 8.26
CA LYS A 73 3.56 6.61 7.81
C LYS A 73 3.35 7.65 8.91
N LEU A 74 3.07 7.20 10.13
CA LEU A 74 2.91 8.08 11.29
C LEU A 74 4.22 8.77 11.67
N LEU A 75 5.34 8.05 11.68
CA LEU A 75 6.66 8.63 11.94
C LEU A 75 7.04 9.67 10.88
N ASP A 76 6.65 9.45 9.62
CA ASP A 76 6.90 10.42 8.54
C ASP A 76 6.15 11.73 8.78
N ILE A 77 4.89 11.65 9.23
CA ILE A 77 4.09 12.82 9.63
C ILE A 77 4.72 13.51 10.84
N GLN A 78 5.09 12.78 11.89
CA GLN A 78 5.73 13.36 13.07
C GLN A 78 7.04 14.07 12.72
N THR A 79 7.85 13.46 11.85
CA THR A 79 9.09 14.08 11.35
C THR A 79 8.80 15.38 10.62
N PHE A 80 7.77 15.40 9.78
CA PHE A 80 7.34 16.61 9.07
C PHE A 80 6.89 17.72 10.02
N MET A 81 6.14 17.38 11.09
CA MET A 81 5.62 18.34 12.06
C MET A 81 6.69 18.90 13.01
N ASN A 82 7.89 18.33 13.04
CA ASN A 82 9.01 18.82 13.84
C ASN A 82 9.85 19.86 13.05
N SER A 83 10.55 20.76 13.75
CA SER A 83 11.35 21.85 13.14
C SER A 83 12.42 21.37 12.14
N ASP A 84 12.88 20.13 12.27
CA ASP A 84 13.86 19.49 11.36
C ASP A 84 13.22 18.91 10.08
N GLY A 85 11.89 18.78 10.05
CA GLY A 85 11.13 18.19 8.94
C GLY A 85 11.17 19.02 7.67
N PHE A 86 11.07 20.34 7.77
CA PHE A 86 11.08 21.26 6.62
C PHE A 86 12.33 21.07 5.74
N LYS A 87 13.50 20.85 6.38
CA LYS A 87 14.77 20.59 5.69
C LYS A 87 14.77 19.25 4.94
N LYS A 88 14.21 18.19 5.53
CA LYS A 88 14.08 16.86 4.92
C LYS A 88 13.20 16.88 3.65
N TYR A 89 12.16 17.71 3.63
CA TYR A 89 11.25 17.83 2.48
C TYR A 89 11.53 19.03 1.56
N GLY A 90 12.63 19.75 1.78
CA GLY A 90 13.05 20.87 0.93
C GLY A 90 12.10 22.08 0.98
N LEU A 91 11.33 22.24 2.05
CA LEU A 91 10.45 23.38 2.26
C LEU A 91 11.18 24.45 3.08
N LYS A 92 11.00 25.73 2.72
CA LYS A 92 11.45 26.86 3.55
C LYS A 92 10.37 27.13 4.60
N GLN A 93 10.76 27.35 5.86
CA GLN A 93 9.85 27.78 6.94
C GLN A 93 9.18 29.10 6.56
#